data_AF-A0AAE0T5F0-F1
#
_entry.id   AF-A0AAE0T5F0-F1
#
_cell.length_a   1.000
_cell.length_b   1.000
_cell.length_c   1.000
_cell.angle_alpha   90.00
_cell.angle_beta   90.00
_cell.angle_gamma   90.00
#
_symmetry.space_group_name_H-M   'P 1'
#
loop_
_entity.id
_entity.type
_entity.pdbx_description
1 polymer ?
#
loop_
_entity_poly.entity_id
_entity_poly.type
_entity_poly.pdbx_seq_one_letter_code
_entity_poly.pdbx_strand_id
1 'polypeptide(L)'
;MDPLKEFIYMPVKLASEWLAGKGLHLQIFGQTSLLSGQNFMQSLRALGCRALYHPFGGDIHLFHPADEKNSQQEKSAQLLALFPGPGVEFDNIMKCVHCGLCLDSCPTYRESGLEQDSPRGRLYLMNAVWRGDMTFTEDNVRYLDRCIDCRACETACPSKVPYGELIEKTRGVLKEQFKRPLVPSALQNFFFRLVLPHTGRLKLFSNLFKIYSYTGLRQLITKTALRRVLPGVMVKGQYMLPVFEGASFKQKYAGTHHPAGKNIGVKTTLFTGCVADVSDHEVHLSTLNLLLRAGCEVEVKPNQSCCCALQVHGGDRETGRTLALKNVEVFSDSKAQKIITNAGGCSAQLKEYHLLFTSAESETQNRVRRLKRRLPIFWSF
;
A
#
# COMPACT_ATOMS: atom_id res chain seq x y z
N MET A 1 12.30 -25.82 17.33
CA MET A 1 13.62 -26.16 16.78
C MET A 1 13.41 -26.41 15.29
N ASP A 2 13.93 -25.49 14.49
CA ASP A 2 14.24 -25.52 13.05
C ASP A 2 13.54 -26.55 12.11
N PRO A 3 12.75 -26.08 11.11
CA PRO A 3 12.44 -26.86 9.92
C PRO A 3 12.97 -26.21 8.63
N LEU A 4 14.30 -26.04 8.52
CA LEU A 4 15.00 -26.29 7.26
C LEU A 4 15.30 -27.79 7.18
N LYS A 5 14.48 -28.57 6.46
CA LYS A 5 14.84 -29.82 5.74
C LYS A 5 13.60 -30.64 5.34
N GLU A 6 13.17 -30.49 4.10
CA GLU A 6 12.71 -31.63 3.30
C GLU A 6 13.45 -31.59 1.96
N PHE A 7 14.76 -31.81 2.06
CA PHE A 7 15.59 -32.23 0.94
C PHE A 7 15.94 -33.70 1.23
N ILE A 8 15.49 -34.62 0.40
CA ILE A 8 15.82 -36.04 0.57
C ILE A 8 17.27 -36.24 0.12
N TYR A 9 18.19 -36.13 1.07
CA TYR A 9 19.56 -36.60 0.91
C TYR A 9 19.54 -38.11 1.00
N MET A 10 19.73 -38.80 -0.13
CA MET A 10 19.79 -40.26 -0.14
C MET A 10 21.22 -40.73 -0.31
N PRO A 11 21.78 -41.48 0.66
CA PRO A 11 23.08 -42.13 0.50
C PRO A 11 23.08 -43.01 -0.75
N VAL A 12 24.18 -43.01 -1.49
CA VAL A 12 24.32 -43.73 -2.78
C VAL A 12 23.92 -45.21 -2.68
N LYS A 13 24.13 -45.84 -1.52
CA LYS A 13 23.71 -47.22 -1.24
C LYS A 13 22.17 -47.39 -1.22
N LEU A 14 21.46 -46.46 -0.59
CA LEU A 14 19.99 -46.40 -0.58
C LEU A 14 19.43 -46.05 -1.97
N ALA A 15 20.13 -45.21 -2.74
CA ALA A 15 19.81 -44.91 -4.14
C ALA A 15 19.91 -46.13 -5.05
N SER A 16 20.96 -46.93 -4.87
CA SER A 16 21.13 -48.21 -5.56
C SER A 16 20.00 -49.20 -5.25
N GLU A 17 19.64 -49.36 -3.98
CA GLU A 17 18.58 -50.29 -3.54
C GLU A 17 17.19 -49.86 -4.05
N TRP A 18 16.90 -48.55 -4.03
CA TRP A 18 15.64 -48.01 -4.53
C TRP A 18 15.49 -48.18 -6.06
N LEU A 19 16.59 -47.96 -6.81
CA LEU A 19 16.61 -48.17 -8.27
C LEU A 19 16.50 -49.66 -8.64
N ALA A 20 17.11 -50.55 -7.86
CA ALA A 20 16.99 -52.00 -8.05
C ALA A 20 15.53 -52.47 -7.89
N GLY A 21 14.78 -51.88 -6.94
CA GLY A 21 13.34 -52.11 -6.80
C GLY A 21 12.48 -51.62 -7.98
N LYS A 22 13.06 -50.85 -8.90
CA LYS A 22 12.45 -50.38 -10.16
C LYS A 22 13.04 -51.07 -11.40
N GLY A 23 13.87 -52.11 -11.23
CA GLY A 23 14.49 -52.86 -12.33
C GLY A 23 15.70 -52.15 -12.98
N LEU A 24 16.27 -51.14 -12.33
CA LEU A 24 17.41 -50.37 -12.81
C LEU A 24 18.62 -50.64 -11.91
N HIS A 25 19.79 -50.92 -12.50
CA HIS A 25 21.02 -51.17 -11.75
C HIS A 25 21.94 -49.95 -11.73
N LEU A 26 22.37 -49.54 -10.54
CA LEU A 26 23.38 -48.51 -10.34
C LEU A 26 24.75 -49.20 -10.18
N GLN A 27 25.64 -49.08 -11.17
CA GLN A 27 26.98 -49.66 -11.11
C GLN A 27 27.99 -48.57 -10.71
N ILE A 28 28.61 -48.71 -9.54
CA ILE A 28 29.57 -47.74 -9.00
C ILE A 28 30.97 -48.35 -9.08
N PHE A 29 31.82 -47.82 -9.95
CA PHE A 29 33.24 -48.18 -9.99
C PHE A 29 34.08 -47.20 -9.14
N GLY A 30 35.04 -47.75 -8.41
CA GLY A 30 35.90 -47.03 -7.47
C GLY A 30 36.70 -45.90 -8.12
N GLN A 31 36.86 -44.83 -7.32
CA GLN A 31 37.74 -43.66 -7.47
C GLN A 31 38.00 -43.15 -8.90
N THR A 32 37.35 -42.00 -9.19
CA THR A 32 37.64 -41.06 -10.28
C THR A 32 37.61 -41.61 -11.71
N SER A 33 36.45 -41.49 -12.36
CA SER A 33 36.38 -41.19 -13.81
C SER A 33 34.97 -40.77 -14.24
N LEU A 34 34.91 -39.79 -15.15
CA LEU A 34 33.73 -39.21 -15.79
C LEU A 34 32.70 -40.25 -16.26
N LEU A 35 31.41 -40.01 -15.98
CA LEU A 35 30.32 -40.56 -16.76
C LEU A 35 29.89 -39.54 -17.82
N SER A 36 30.51 -39.60 -19.01
CA SER A 36 29.87 -39.13 -20.23
C SER A 36 28.99 -40.26 -20.78
N GLY A 37 27.68 -40.03 -20.90
CA GLY A 37 26.81 -40.98 -21.57
C GLY A 37 25.39 -40.46 -21.71
N GLN A 38 24.97 -40.18 -22.94
CA GLN A 38 23.61 -39.73 -23.30
C GLN A 38 22.48 -40.59 -22.70
N ASN A 39 22.78 -41.84 -22.33
CA ASN A 39 21.81 -42.82 -21.83
C ASN A 39 21.29 -42.51 -20.41
N PHE A 40 22.09 -41.92 -19.51
CA PHE A 40 21.63 -41.59 -18.15
C PHE A 40 20.61 -40.44 -18.15
N MET A 41 20.90 -39.38 -18.92
CA MET A 41 20.00 -38.24 -19.08
C MET A 41 18.73 -38.59 -19.87
N GLN A 42 18.79 -39.57 -20.77
CA GLN A 42 17.60 -40.09 -21.46
C GLN A 42 16.69 -40.89 -20.52
N SER A 43 17.25 -41.75 -19.66
CA SER A 43 16.47 -42.50 -18.66
C SER A 43 15.79 -41.58 -17.64
N LEU A 44 16.46 -40.51 -17.21
CA LEU A 44 15.87 -39.50 -16.32
C LEU A 44 14.73 -38.72 -16.99
N ARG A 45 14.89 -38.35 -18.27
CA ARG A 45 13.82 -37.69 -19.05
C ARG A 45 12.62 -38.61 -19.29
N ALA A 46 12.83 -39.91 -19.50
CA ALA A 46 11.75 -40.89 -19.66
C ALA A 46 10.90 -41.06 -18.38
N LEU A 47 11.52 -40.82 -17.21
CA LEU A 47 10.85 -40.81 -15.90
C LEU A 47 10.27 -39.43 -15.52
N GLY A 48 10.36 -38.44 -16.41
CA GLY A 48 9.90 -37.07 -16.16
C GLY A 48 10.79 -36.26 -15.22
N CYS A 49 11.91 -36.80 -14.74
CA CYS A 49 12.77 -36.16 -13.76
C CYS A 49 13.76 -35.17 -14.40
N ARG A 50 13.94 -33.98 -13.80
CA ARG A 50 15.03 -33.05 -14.11
C ARG A 50 16.20 -33.28 -13.15
N ALA A 51 17.44 -33.28 -13.64
CA ALA A 51 18.62 -33.40 -12.81
C ALA A 51 19.48 -32.14 -12.87
N LEU A 52 19.95 -31.67 -11.71
CA LEU A 52 20.97 -30.63 -11.59
C LEU A 52 22.24 -31.26 -11.05
N TYR A 53 23.33 -31.12 -11.80
CA TYR A 53 24.67 -31.58 -11.44
C TYR A 53 25.50 -30.40 -10.93
N HIS A 54 26.13 -30.53 -9.77
CA HIS A 54 27.04 -29.53 -9.23
C HIS A 54 28.49 -29.94 -9.50
N PRO A 55 29.30 -29.16 -10.24
CA PRO A 55 30.62 -29.61 -10.71
C PRO A 55 31.72 -29.71 -9.62
N PHE A 56 31.42 -29.37 -8.36
CA PHE A 56 32.41 -29.34 -7.27
C PHE A 56 31.99 -30.09 -5.99
N GLY A 57 30.90 -30.85 -6.04
CA GLY A 57 30.46 -31.73 -4.96
C GLY A 57 29.66 -32.86 -5.59
N GLY A 58 30.00 -34.11 -5.29
CA GLY A 58 29.53 -35.32 -6.00
C GLY A 58 28.04 -35.65 -5.87
N ASP A 59 27.18 -34.67 -5.60
CA ASP A 59 25.76 -34.83 -5.36
C ASP A 59 24.96 -34.55 -6.64
N ILE A 60 24.01 -35.45 -6.94
CA ILE A 60 23.08 -35.33 -8.05
C ILE A 60 21.69 -35.07 -7.47
N HIS A 61 21.10 -33.94 -7.81
CA HIS A 61 19.74 -33.59 -7.38
C HIS A 61 18.73 -33.97 -8.47
N LEU A 62 17.72 -34.77 -8.14
CA LEU A 62 16.64 -35.18 -9.04
C LEU A 62 15.32 -34.52 -8.62
N PHE A 63 14.57 -33.97 -9.58
CA PHE A 63 13.31 -33.25 -9.39
C PHE A 63 12.19 -33.90 -10.19
N HIS A 64 11.03 -34.19 -9.59
CA HIS A 64 9.85 -34.70 -10.29
C HIS A 64 8.77 -33.58 -10.47
N PRO A 65 8.12 -33.43 -11.64
CA PRO A 65 7.22 -32.30 -11.92
C PRO A 65 5.95 -32.24 -11.05
N ALA A 66 5.56 -33.36 -10.44
CA ALA A 66 4.44 -33.40 -9.50
C ALA A 66 4.76 -32.69 -8.17
N ASP A 67 6.02 -32.66 -7.77
CA ASP A 67 6.47 -32.01 -6.52
C ASP A 67 6.54 -30.50 -6.68
N GLU A 68 6.67 -29.98 -7.90
CA GLU A 68 6.73 -28.55 -8.20
C GLU A 68 5.37 -27.85 -8.00
N LYS A 69 4.27 -28.56 -8.33
CA LYS A 69 2.89 -28.07 -8.14
C LYS A 69 2.47 -28.10 -6.67
N ASN A 70 2.78 -29.18 -5.95
CA ASN A 70 2.50 -29.28 -4.51
C ASN A 70 3.36 -28.30 -3.70
N SER A 71 4.65 -28.14 -4.05
CA SER A 71 5.56 -27.15 -3.44
C SER A 71 5.08 -25.71 -3.65
N GLN A 72 4.57 -25.35 -4.83
CA GLN A 72 4.02 -24.01 -5.07
C GLN A 72 2.71 -23.79 -4.31
N GLN A 73 1.82 -24.78 -4.23
CA GLN A 73 0.57 -24.67 -3.46
C GLN A 73 0.81 -24.65 -1.94
N GLU A 74 1.72 -25.47 -1.41
CA GLU A 74 2.06 -25.50 0.02
C GLU A 74 2.88 -24.27 0.43
N LYS A 75 3.83 -23.80 -0.39
CA LYS A 75 4.50 -22.51 -0.16
C LYS A 75 3.51 -21.36 -0.23
N SER A 76 2.56 -21.38 -1.16
CA SER A 76 1.51 -20.36 -1.22
C SER A 76 0.59 -20.40 0.00
N ALA A 77 0.28 -21.58 0.55
CA ALA A 77 -0.53 -21.73 1.75
C ALA A 77 0.23 -21.33 3.04
N GLN A 78 1.52 -21.68 3.17
CA GLN A 78 2.37 -21.25 4.28
C GLN A 78 2.74 -19.75 4.19
N LEU A 79 2.93 -19.22 2.98
CA LEU A 79 3.05 -17.78 2.74
C LEU A 79 1.72 -17.08 3.02
N LEU A 80 0.55 -17.62 2.65
CA LEU A 80 -0.73 -17.05 3.09
C LEU A 80 -0.86 -17.06 4.62
N ALA A 81 -0.35 -18.09 5.30
CA ALA A 81 -0.41 -18.20 6.76
C ALA A 81 0.55 -17.23 7.48
N LEU A 82 1.67 -16.86 6.86
CA LEU A 82 2.61 -15.85 7.37
C LEU A 82 2.12 -14.41 7.16
N PHE A 83 1.14 -14.21 6.27
CA PHE A 83 0.58 -12.90 5.91
C PHE A 83 -0.92 -12.87 6.24
N PRO A 84 -1.32 -12.56 7.49
CA PRO A 84 -2.71 -12.55 7.91
C PRO A 84 -3.43 -11.27 7.47
N GLY A 85 -3.30 -10.90 6.19
CA GLY A 85 -4.17 -9.92 5.56
C GLY A 85 -5.21 -10.66 4.72
N PRO A 86 -6.52 -10.45 4.89
CA PRO A 86 -7.52 -11.11 4.06
C PRO A 86 -7.27 -10.80 2.58
N GLY A 87 -6.93 -11.82 1.77
CA GLY A 87 -6.94 -11.77 0.31
C GLY A 87 -5.99 -10.76 -0.36
N VAL A 88 -4.81 -10.50 0.21
CA VAL A 88 -3.84 -9.57 -0.40
C VAL A 88 -3.01 -10.29 -1.46
N GLU A 89 -3.58 -10.47 -2.66
CA GLU A 89 -2.83 -10.91 -3.84
C GLU A 89 -1.77 -9.85 -4.20
N PHE A 90 -0.49 -10.24 -4.23
CA PHE A 90 0.64 -9.42 -4.68
C PHE A 90 1.00 -9.72 -6.15
N ASP A 91 0.07 -10.28 -6.93
CA ASP A 91 0.29 -10.77 -8.30
C ASP A 91 0.95 -9.73 -9.22
N ASN A 92 0.69 -8.44 -8.95
CA ASN A 92 1.22 -7.33 -9.72
C ASN A 92 2.69 -6.98 -9.41
N ILE A 93 3.29 -7.52 -8.36
CA ILE A 93 4.67 -7.20 -7.97
C ILE A 93 5.68 -7.68 -9.02
N MET A 94 5.35 -8.77 -9.70
CA MET A 94 6.15 -9.38 -10.77
C MET A 94 6.11 -8.61 -12.10
N LYS A 95 5.29 -7.55 -12.22
CA LYS A 95 5.24 -6.71 -13.42
C LYS A 95 6.50 -5.87 -13.62
N CYS A 96 7.30 -5.67 -12.58
CA CYS A 96 8.53 -4.88 -12.67
C CYS A 96 9.57 -5.62 -13.52
N VAL A 97 10.03 -4.98 -14.61
CA VAL A 97 11.11 -5.49 -15.47
C VAL A 97 12.49 -4.93 -15.11
N HIS A 98 12.60 -4.26 -13.96
CA HIS A 98 13.84 -3.70 -13.41
C HIS A 98 14.60 -2.69 -14.29
N CYS A 99 13.93 -2.04 -15.26
CA CYS A 99 14.57 -1.12 -16.21
C CYS A 99 15.12 0.18 -15.62
N GLY A 100 14.66 0.61 -14.43
CA GLY A 100 15.16 1.81 -13.76
C GLY A 100 14.56 3.15 -14.24
N LEU A 101 13.56 3.16 -15.13
CA LEU A 101 12.91 4.41 -15.57
C LEU A 101 12.21 5.18 -14.43
N CYS A 102 11.89 4.52 -13.34
CA CYS A 102 11.27 5.14 -12.17
C CYS A 102 12.24 5.92 -11.27
N LEU A 103 13.56 5.82 -11.50
CA LEU A 103 14.60 6.37 -10.63
C LEU A 103 14.52 7.91 -10.58
N ASP A 104 14.56 8.57 -11.74
CA ASP A 104 14.53 10.04 -11.83
C ASP A 104 13.20 10.65 -11.41
N SER A 105 12.12 9.87 -11.45
CA SER A 105 10.81 10.30 -10.97
C SER A 105 10.65 10.19 -9.45
N CYS A 106 11.55 9.46 -8.77
CA CYS A 106 11.44 9.22 -7.34
C CYS A 106 12.20 10.28 -6.53
N PRO A 107 11.50 11.13 -5.76
CA PRO A 107 12.17 12.19 -5.01
C PRO A 107 13.12 11.64 -3.93
N THR A 108 12.76 10.53 -3.27
CA THR A 108 13.63 9.97 -2.22
C THR A 108 14.92 9.38 -2.77
N TYR A 109 14.87 8.79 -3.98
CA TYR A 109 16.07 8.29 -4.66
C TYR A 109 16.95 9.45 -5.12
N ARG A 110 16.35 10.50 -5.69
CA ARG A 110 17.11 11.70 -6.11
C ARG A 110 17.86 12.37 -4.98
N GLU A 111 17.28 12.37 -3.77
CA GLU A 111 17.94 12.92 -2.59
C GLU A 111 18.99 11.98 -1.98
N SER A 112 18.75 10.67 -1.98
CA SER A 112 19.64 9.72 -1.29
C SER A 112 20.71 9.09 -2.18
N GLY A 113 20.47 8.96 -3.49
CA GLY A 113 21.29 8.18 -4.43
C GLY A 113 21.30 6.66 -4.18
N LEU A 114 20.56 6.18 -3.17
CA LEU A 114 20.57 4.78 -2.76
C LEU A 114 19.49 3.99 -3.51
N GLU A 115 19.87 2.92 -4.19
CA GLU A 115 18.93 2.07 -4.94
C GLU A 115 17.77 1.56 -4.07
N GLN A 116 18.01 1.28 -2.78
CA GLN A 116 16.99 0.83 -1.83
C GLN A 116 15.90 1.87 -1.59
N ASP A 117 16.21 3.15 -1.77
CA ASP A 117 15.26 4.27 -1.68
C ASP A 117 14.56 4.57 -3.01
N SER A 118 14.81 3.77 -4.04
CA SER A 118 14.10 3.86 -5.31
C SER A 118 12.82 3.03 -5.32
N PRO A 119 11.86 3.31 -6.23
CA PRO A 119 10.67 2.49 -6.37
C PRO A 119 11.02 1.05 -6.76
N ARG A 120 12.01 0.87 -7.66
CA ARG A 120 12.48 -0.46 -8.08
C ARG A 120 13.11 -1.22 -6.91
N GLY A 121 14.01 -0.60 -6.15
CA GLY A 121 14.65 -1.24 -4.99
C GLY A 121 13.64 -1.61 -3.91
N ARG A 122 12.66 -0.74 -3.66
CA ARG A 122 11.55 -1.04 -2.74
C ARG A 122 10.69 -2.19 -3.22
N LEU A 123 10.36 -2.27 -4.51
CA LEU A 123 9.65 -3.43 -5.08
C LEU A 123 10.42 -4.73 -4.87
N TYR A 124 11.75 -4.70 -5.00
CA TYR A 124 12.60 -5.86 -4.73
C TYR A 124 12.51 -6.28 -3.26
N LEU A 125 12.58 -5.33 -2.34
CA LEU A 125 12.44 -5.56 -0.90
C LEU A 125 11.04 -6.08 -0.53
N MET A 126 9.98 -5.49 -1.10
CA MET A 126 8.60 -5.96 -0.92
C MET A 126 8.45 -7.40 -1.42
N ASN A 127 9.04 -7.73 -2.57
CA ASN A 127 8.97 -9.05 -3.17
C ASN A 127 9.78 -10.09 -2.37
N ALA A 128 10.97 -9.73 -1.88
CA ALA A 128 11.78 -10.59 -1.03
C ALA A 128 11.04 -10.94 0.27
N VAL A 129 10.41 -9.94 0.90
CA VAL A 129 9.58 -10.19 2.08
C VAL A 129 8.37 -11.04 1.70
N TRP A 130 7.67 -10.71 0.61
CA TRP A 130 6.49 -11.45 0.15
C TRP A 130 6.77 -12.93 -0.16
N ARG A 131 7.96 -13.26 -0.66
CA ARG A 131 8.40 -14.65 -0.92
C ARG A 131 8.87 -15.39 0.33
N GLY A 132 9.01 -14.71 1.46
CA GLY A 132 9.60 -15.26 2.68
C GLY A 132 11.13 -15.35 2.64
N ASP A 133 11.78 -14.77 1.63
CA ASP A 133 13.24 -14.75 1.50
C ASP A 133 13.90 -13.80 2.52
N MET A 134 13.10 -12.88 3.10
CA MET A 134 13.56 -11.85 4.03
C MET A 134 12.47 -11.51 5.06
N THR A 135 12.88 -11.16 6.28
CA THR A 135 11.99 -10.62 7.32
C THR A 135 12.16 -9.11 7.48
N PHE A 136 11.17 -8.42 8.06
CA PHE A 136 11.29 -7.00 8.35
C PHE A 136 12.29 -6.73 9.47
N THR A 137 13.26 -5.86 9.19
CA THR A 137 14.28 -5.36 10.13
C THR A 137 14.31 -3.84 10.08
N GLU A 138 14.87 -3.18 11.11
CA GLU A 138 14.95 -1.72 11.11
C GLU A 138 15.77 -1.16 9.93
N ASP A 139 16.77 -1.92 9.46
CA ASP A 139 17.60 -1.54 8.32
C ASP A 139 16.85 -1.59 6.99
N ASN A 140 15.92 -2.52 6.82
CA ASN A 140 15.20 -2.67 5.56
C ASN A 140 13.89 -1.86 5.55
N VAL A 141 13.21 -1.75 6.70
CA VAL A 141 11.95 -1.02 6.86
C VAL A 141 12.12 0.47 6.63
N ARG A 142 13.26 1.06 7.02
CA ARG A 142 13.52 2.50 6.83
C ARG A 142 13.34 2.96 5.38
N TYR A 143 13.67 2.10 4.41
CA TYR A 143 13.52 2.43 2.99
C TYR A 143 12.06 2.50 2.59
N LEU A 144 11.22 1.59 3.10
CA LEU A 144 9.76 1.64 2.91
C LEU A 144 9.12 2.86 3.59
N ASP A 145 9.63 3.22 4.77
CA ASP A 145 9.14 4.37 5.56
C ASP A 145 9.49 5.72 4.93
N ARG A 146 10.63 5.81 4.24
CA ARG A 146 11.00 7.02 3.49
C ARG A 146 10.10 7.29 2.30
N CYS A 147 9.43 6.28 1.76
CA CYS A 147 8.53 6.47 0.63
C CYS A 147 7.39 7.43 1.00
N ILE A 148 7.26 8.53 0.27
CA ILE A 148 6.21 9.53 0.53
C ILE A 148 4.85 9.17 -0.11
N ASP A 149 4.76 8.03 -0.80
CA ASP A 149 3.55 7.57 -1.50
C ASP A 149 3.01 8.59 -2.54
N CYS A 150 3.92 9.32 -3.21
CA CYS A 150 3.57 10.32 -4.23
C CYS A 150 3.18 9.72 -5.59
N ARG A 151 3.54 8.45 -5.83
CA ARG A 151 3.18 7.66 -7.01
C ARG A 151 3.65 8.20 -8.37
N ALA A 152 4.55 9.18 -8.41
CA ALA A 152 5.20 9.64 -9.65
C ALA A 152 5.88 8.49 -10.42
N CYS A 153 6.35 7.46 -9.70
CA CYS A 153 6.93 6.26 -10.29
C CYS A 153 5.95 5.42 -11.12
N GLU A 154 4.65 5.48 -10.87
CA GLU A 154 3.64 4.74 -11.65
C GLU A 154 3.49 5.35 -13.03
N THR A 155 3.43 6.68 -13.12
CA THR A 155 3.36 7.42 -14.38
C THR A 155 4.59 7.17 -15.26
N ALA A 156 5.77 7.11 -14.66
CA ALA A 156 7.02 6.82 -15.36
C ALA A 156 7.18 5.34 -15.77
N CYS A 157 6.38 4.43 -15.22
CA CYS A 157 6.56 3.00 -15.41
C CYS A 157 5.89 2.49 -16.70
N PRO A 158 6.64 2.02 -17.72
CA PRO A 158 6.03 1.46 -18.94
C PRO A 158 5.26 0.16 -18.66
N SER A 159 5.68 -0.60 -17.65
CA SER A 159 5.04 -1.85 -17.22
C SER A 159 3.78 -1.62 -16.37
N LYS A 160 3.44 -0.36 -16.04
CA LYS A 160 2.27 0.01 -15.24
C LYS A 160 2.19 -0.79 -13.93
N VAL A 161 3.32 -0.88 -13.24
CA VAL A 161 3.37 -1.49 -11.89
C VAL A 161 2.53 -0.62 -10.96
N PRO A 162 1.50 -1.16 -10.27
CA PRO A 162 0.67 -0.40 -9.34
C PRO A 162 1.41 -0.23 -8.01
N TYR A 163 2.46 0.59 -8.03
CA TYR A 163 3.37 0.78 -6.91
C TYR A 163 2.65 1.22 -5.61
N GLY A 164 1.70 2.15 -5.70
CA GLY A 164 0.89 2.67 -4.59
C GLY A 164 0.13 1.56 -3.87
N GLU A 165 -0.57 0.71 -4.62
CA GLU A 165 -1.23 -0.47 -4.07
C GLU A 165 -0.25 -1.38 -3.34
N LEU A 166 0.93 -1.64 -3.94
CA LEU A 166 1.94 -2.54 -3.39
C LEU A 166 2.54 -1.97 -2.09
N ILE A 167 2.93 -0.69 -2.05
CA ILE A 167 3.48 -0.08 -0.83
C ILE A 167 2.44 -0.05 0.30
N GLU A 168 1.18 0.28 0.01
CA GLU A 168 0.12 0.31 1.02
C GLU A 168 -0.20 -1.08 1.57
N LYS A 169 -0.21 -2.11 0.72
CA LYS A 169 -0.35 -3.51 1.14
C LYS A 169 0.82 -3.93 2.02
N THR A 170 2.06 -3.66 1.59
CA THR A 170 3.27 -3.96 2.37
C THR A 170 3.25 -3.24 3.71
N ARG A 171 2.80 -1.98 3.78
CA ARG A 171 2.68 -1.25 5.04
C ARG A 171 1.62 -1.83 5.97
N GLY A 172 0.55 -2.40 5.43
CA GLY A 172 -0.42 -3.18 6.19
C GLY A 172 0.24 -4.37 6.90
N VAL A 173 0.96 -5.19 6.13
CA VAL A 173 1.71 -6.34 6.67
C VAL A 173 2.77 -5.88 7.68
N LEU A 174 3.48 -4.80 7.37
CA LEU A 174 4.49 -4.22 8.24
C LEU A 174 3.90 -3.78 9.58
N LYS A 175 2.68 -3.22 9.60
CA LYS A 175 2.00 -2.82 10.84
C LYS A 175 1.74 -4.01 11.77
N GLU A 176 1.51 -5.19 11.21
CA GLU A 176 1.22 -6.42 11.96
C GLU A 176 2.51 -7.13 12.40
N GLN A 177 3.51 -7.20 11.53
CA GLN A 177 4.72 -8.02 11.74
C GLN A 177 5.88 -7.25 12.40
N PHE A 178 5.96 -5.93 12.24
CA PHE A 178 7.10 -5.14 12.72
C PHE A 178 6.73 -4.27 13.93
N LYS A 179 7.41 -4.49 15.05
CA LYS A 179 7.21 -3.74 16.29
C LYS A 179 7.85 -2.36 16.20
N ARG A 180 7.02 -1.34 15.94
CA ARG A 180 7.45 0.07 16.00
C ARG A 180 7.60 0.57 17.45
N PRO A 181 8.38 1.62 17.70
CA PRO A 181 8.46 2.28 19.00
C PRO A 181 7.06 2.63 19.55
N LEU A 182 6.82 2.30 20.81
CA LEU A 182 5.48 2.36 21.41
C LEU A 182 4.89 3.77 21.43
N VAL A 183 5.67 4.77 21.82
CA VAL A 183 5.18 6.15 21.98
C VAL A 183 4.75 6.77 20.64
N PRO A 184 5.59 6.79 19.58
CA PRO A 184 5.17 7.27 18.25
C PRO A 184 4.00 6.47 17.67
N SER A 185 4.00 5.15 17.83
CA SER A 185 2.93 4.28 17.32
C SER A 185 1.59 4.55 18.02
N ALA A 186 1.61 4.71 19.35
CA ALA A 186 0.41 5.05 20.12
C ALA A 186 -0.13 6.43 19.73
N LEU A 187 0.74 7.43 19.57
CA LEU A 187 0.34 8.77 19.12
C LEU A 187 -0.27 8.73 17.72
N GLN A 188 0.36 8.02 16.78
CA GLN A 188 -0.16 7.84 15.43
C GLN A 188 -1.54 7.18 15.45
N ASN A 189 -1.70 6.06 16.16
CA ASN A 189 -2.98 5.36 16.27
C ASN A 189 -4.05 6.23 16.92
N PHE A 190 -3.69 7.03 17.94
CA PHE A 190 -4.60 8.00 18.54
C PHE A 190 -5.12 9.00 17.50
N PHE A 191 -4.25 9.65 16.74
CA PHE A 191 -4.69 10.60 15.71
C PHE A 191 -5.49 9.92 14.59
N PHE A 192 -5.03 8.77 14.10
CA PHE A 192 -5.61 8.07 12.96
C PHE A 192 -6.97 7.45 13.26
N ARG A 193 -7.17 6.92 14.47
CA ARG A 193 -8.42 6.26 14.88
C ARG A 193 -9.36 7.19 15.61
N LEU A 194 -8.85 8.11 16.43
CA LEU A 194 -9.68 8.91 17.34
C LEU A 194 -9.83 10.38 16.94
N VAL A 195 -8.89 10.99 16.22
CA VAL A 195 -8.97 12.43 15.88
C VAL A 195 -9.48 12.64 14.46
N LEU A 196 -8.72 12.18 13.46
CA LEU A 196 -9.00 12.43 12.03
C LEU A 196 -10.38 11.94 11.58
N PRO A 197 -10.90 10.78 12.04
CA PRO A 197 -12.22 10.30 11.65
C PRO A 197 -13.39 11.10 12.21
N HIS A 198 -13.17 11.84 13.31
CA HIS A 198 -14.23 12.42 14.11
C HIS A 198 -14.29 13.94 13.95
N THR A 199 -15.23 14.43 13.14
CA THR A 199 -15.42 15.87 12.85
C THR A 199 -15.50 16.73 14.12
N GLY A 200 -16.19 16.28 15.18
CA GLY A 200 -16.29 17.03 16.43
C GLY A 200 -14.95 17.24 17.13
N ARG A 201 -14.12 16.19 17.21
CA ARG A 201 -12.76 16.27 17.78
C ARG A 201 -11.86 17.10 16.88
N LEU A 202 -11.96 16.93 15.56
CA LEU A 202 -11.16 17.71 14.62
C LEU A 202 -11.48 19.20 14.66
N LYS A 203 -12.75 19.58 14.88
CA LYS A 203 -13.14 20.98 15.16
C LYS A 203 -12.52 21.51 16.45
N LEU A 204 -12.50 20.71 17.51
CA LEU A 204 -11.85 21.09 18.76
C LEU A 204 -10.36 21.37 18.52
N PHE A 205 -9.64 20.44 17.88
CA PHE A 205 -8.23 20.64 17.52
C PHE A 205 -8.03 21.85 16.60
N SER A 206 -8.87 22.03 15.58
CA SER A 206 -8.83 23.20 14.70
C SER A 206 -8.98 24.51 15.47
N ASN A 207 -9.91 24.59 16.44
CA ASN A 207 -10.04 25.77 17.31
C ASN A 207 -8.81 25.98 18.21
N LEU A 208 -8.27 24.92 18.80
CA LEU A 208 -7.06 25.01 19.62
C LEU A 208 -5.86 25.50 18.80
N PHE A 209 -5.67 24.96 17.58
CA PHE A 209 -4.61 25.41 16.68
C PHE A 209 -4.83 26.83 16.16
N LYS A 210 -6.09 27.22 15.93
CA LYS A 210 -6.44 28.60 15.59
C LYS A 210 -5.99 29.54 16.71
N ILE A 211 -6.39 29.27 17.96
CA ILE A 211 -5.96 30.06 19.13
C ILE A 211 -4.43 30.07 19.24
N TYR A 212 -3.78 28.92 19.13
CA TYR A 212 -2.32 28.79 19.12
C TYR A 212 -1.65 29.67 18.06
N SER A 213 -2.22 29.75 16.86
CA SER A 213 -1.66 30.57 15.77
C SER A 213 -1.81 32.07 16.02
N TYR A 214 -2.84 32.49 16.77
CA TYR A 214 -3.08 33.89 17.14
C TYR A 214 -2.31 34.36 18.38
N THR A 215 -1.90 33.45 19.28
CA THR A 215 -1.26 33.82 20.57
C THR A 215 0.20 34.27 20.45
N GLY A 216 0.79 34.28 19.25
CA GLY A 216 2.20 34.66 19.07
C GLY A 216 3.19 33.54 19.44
N LEU A 217 2.72 32.41 19.99
CA LEU A 217 3.56 31.32 20.47
C LEU A 217 4.34 30.65 19.34
N ARG A 218 3.76 30.63 18.14
CA ARG A 218 4.45 30.21 16.91
C ARG A 218 5.68 31.08 16.64
N GLN A 219 5.55 32.41 16.76
CA GLN A 219 6.64 33.37 16.57
C GLN A 219 7.66 33.23 17.70
N LEU A 220 7.23 32.97 18.94
CA LEU A 220 8.15 32.71 20.05
C LEU A 220 9.04 31.50 19.74
N ILE A 221 8.46 30.37 19.34
CA ILE A 221 9.22 29.15 18.99
C ILE A 221 10.16 29.38 17.81
N THR A 222 9.73 30.11 16.78
CA THR A 222 10.48 30.24 15.52
C THR A 222 11.52 31.38 15.53
N LYS A 223 11.27 32.47 16.24
CA LYS A 223 12.10 33.69 16.21
C LYS A 223 13.01 33.87 17.43
N THR A 224 12.83 33.12 18.51
CA THR A 224 13.70 33.23 19.70
C THR A 224 14.75 32.13 19.77
N ALA A 225 15.60 32.19 20.81
CA ALA A 225 16.58 31.16 21.12
C ALA A 225 15.93 29.78 21.42
N LEU A 226 14.61 29.74 21.69
CA LEU A 226 13.87 28.50 21.94
C LEU A 226 13.97 27.52 20.75
N ARG A 227 14.13 28.03 19.52
CA ARG A 227 14.36 27.20 18.32
C ARG A 227 15.62 26.33 18.39
N ARG A 228 16.60 26.70 19.23
CA ARG A 228 17.85 25.96 19.42
C ARG A 228 17.72 24.83 20.44
N VAL A 229 16.72 24.90 21.32
CA VAL A 229 16.48 23.93 22.40
C VAL A 229 15.44 22.90 21.99
N LEU A 230 14.44 23.30 21.20
CA LEU A 230 13.38 22.40 20.74
C LEU A 230 13.85 21.48 19.60
N PRO A 231 13.32 20.24 19.52
CA PRO A 231 13.57 19.34 18.40
C PRO A 231 13.27 20.00 17.05
N GLY A 232 14.17 19.81 16.07
CA GLY A 232 14.06 20.45 14.76
C GLY A 232 12.73 20.17 14.04
N VAL A 233 12.12 18.99 14.26
CA VAL A 233 10.79 18.64 13.74
C VAL A 233 9.69 19.54 14.30
N MET A 234 9.74 19.90 15.59
CA MET A 234 8.75 20.77 16.23
C MET A 234 8.86 22.20 15.70
N VAL A 235 10.09 22.67 15.46
CA VAL A 235 10.35 24.00 14.88
C VAL A 235 9.91 24.04 13.42
N LYS A 236 10.30 23.05 12.60
CA LYS A 236 9.88 22.95 11.19
C LYS A 236 8.36 22.82 11.04
N GLY A 237 7.73 22.06 11.94
CA GLY A 237 6.28 21.90 12.00
C GLY A 237 5.53 23.24 12.09
N GLN A 238 6.10 24.24 12.78
CA GLN A 238 5.49 25.57 12.89
C GLN A 238 5.29 26.27 11.54
N TYR A 239 6.17 26.02 10.58
CA TYR A 239 6.06 26.62 9.24
C TYR A 239 5.05 25.89 8.35
N MET A 240 4.71 24.65 8.69
CA MET A 240 3.81 23.79 7.90
C MET A 240 2.38 23.74 8.45
N LEU A 241 2.10 24.40 9.59
CA LEU A 241 0.74 24.46 10.13
C LEU A 241 -0.18 25.25 9.18
N PRO A 242 -1.29 24.65 8.72
CA PRO A 242 -2.27 25.37 7.92
C PRO A 242 -2.99 26.41 8.78
N VAL A 243 -3.68 27.32 8.12
CA VAL A 243 -4.60 28.23 8.82
C VAL A 243 -5.84 27.43 9.18
N PHE A 244 -6.11 27.29 10.47
CA PHE A 244 -7.29 26.58 10.95
C PHE A 244 -8.44 27.55 11.19
N GLU A 245 -9.61 27.26 10.61
CA GLU A 245 -10.75 28.16 10.74
C GLU A 245 -11.57 27.94 12.02
N GLY A 246 -11.40 26.79 12.69
CA GLY A 246 -12.16 26.43 13.89
C GLY A 246 -13.58 25.92 13.62
N ALA A 247 -13.97 25.84 12.34
CA ALA A 247 -15.27 25.37 11.90
C ALA A 247 -15.11 24.21 10.90
N SER A 248 -16.16 23.40 10.75
CA SER A 248 -16.23 22.35 9.75
C SER A 248 -17.07 22.83 8.57
N PHE A 249 -16.49 22.82 7.37
CA PHE A 249 -17.17 23.24 6.14
C PHE A 249 -18.42 22.39 5.91
N LYS A 250 -18.31 21.06 5.94
CA LYS A 250 -19.43 20.15 5.66
C LYS A 250 -20.58 20.23 6.66
N GLN A 251 -20.30 20.68 7.88
CA GLN A 251 -21.36 20.97 8.85
C GLN A 251 -22.05 22.31 8.58
N LYS A 252 -21.27 23.35 8.23
CA LYS A 252 -21.79 24.69 7.98
C LYS A 252 -22.62 24.78 6.69
N TYR A 253 -22.19 24.11 5.63
CA TYR A 253 -22.84 24.14 4.31
C TYR A 253 -23.64 22.87 4.02
N ALA A 254 -24.04 22.11 5.04
CA ALA A 254 -24.80 20.88 4.88
C ALA A 254 -26.09 21.12 4.06
N GLY A 255 -26.38 20.21 3.13
CA GLY A 255 -27.60 20.26 2.32
C GLY A 255 -27.34 20.39 0.82
N THR A 256 -28.42 20.60 0.07
CA THR A 256 -28.39 20.77 -1.39
C THR A 256 -28.45 22.24 -1.75
N HIS A 257 -27.48 22.67 -2.56
CA HIS A 257 -27.37 24.03 -3.07
C HIS A 257 -27.74 24.03 -4.55
N HIS A 258 -28.57 24.99 -4.94
CA HIS A 258 -29.05 25.13 -6.31
C HIS A 258 -28.45 26.36 -6.98
N PRO A 259 -28.14 26.28 -8.29
CA PRO A 259 -27.63 27.43 -9.03
C PRO A 259 -28.70 28.53 -9.10
N ALA A 260 -28.32 29.79 -8.92
CA ALA A 260 -29.26 30.92 -9.01
C ALA A 260 -29.69 31.23 -10.46
N GLY A 261 -28.93 30.77 -11.45
CA GLY A 261 -29.17 31.00 -12.88
C GLY A 261 -29.54 29.73 -13.65
N LYS A 262 -29.00 29.60 -14.87
CA LYS A 262 -29.23 28.42 -15.72
C LYS A 262 -28.81 27.14 -15.02
N ASN A 263 -29.76 26.25 -14.77
CA ASN A 263 -29.49 24.90 -14.29
C ASN A 263 -29.20 23.99 -15.50
N ILE A 264 -28.02 23.36 -15.54
CA ILE A 264 -27.61 22.47 -16.63
C ILE A 264 -27.96 21.00 -16.37
N GLY A 265 -28.67 20.70 -15.29
CA GLY A 265 -29.12 19.35 -14.92
C GLY A 265 -28.02 18.45 -14.34
N VAL A 266 -26.81 18.99 -14.10
CA VAL A 266 -25.68 18.24 -13.52
C VAL A 266 -25.75 18.30 -11.99
N LYS A 267 -25.89 17.13 -11.36
CA LYS A 267 -25.91 16.98 -9.90
C LYS A 267 -24.56 16.51 -9.40
N THR A 268 -24.00 17.21 -8.44
CA THR A 268 -22.68 16.93 -7.87
C THR A 268 -22.77 16.82 -6.36
N THR A 269 -21.82 16.13 -5.74
CA THR A 269 -21.63 16.19 -4.29
C THR A 269 -20.19 16.56 -3.97
N LEU A 270 -19.99 17.43 -2.98
CA LEU A 270 -18.66 17.90 -2.56
C LEU A 270 -18.15 17.06 -1.39
N PHE A 271 -17.09 16.30 -1.63
CA PHE A 271 -16.32 15.58 -0.62
C PHE A 271 -15.20 16.49 -0.08
N THR A 272 -15.38 16.95 1.16
CA THR A 272 -14.44 17.85 1.87
C THR A 272 -13.34 17.11 2.61
N GLY A 273 -13.53 15.81 2.86
CA GLY A 273 -12.57 15.01 3.62
C GLY A 273 -12.57 15.31 5.12
N CYS A 274 -11.40 15.24 5.73
CA CYS A 274 -11.21 15.47 7.16
C CYS A 274 -10.40 16.74 7.44
N VAL A 275 -9.12 16.79 7.06
CA VAL A 275 -8.25 17.93 7.36
C VAL A 275 -8.71 19.19 6.61
N ALA A 276 -8.87 19.09 5.28
CA ALA A 276 -9.32 20.20 4.43
C ALA A 276 -10.69 20.76 4.85
N ASP A 277 -11.55 19.91 5.43
CA ASP A 277 -12.85 20.34 5.97
C ASP A 277 -12.75 21.40 7.08
N VAL A 278 -11.63 21.44 7.81
CA VAL A 278 -11.40 22.37 8.93
C VAL A 278 -10.26 23.37 8.71
N SER A 279 -9.53 23.25 7.60
CA SER A 279 -8.41 24.15 7.25
C SER A 279 -8.61 24.90 5.92
N ASP A 280 -9.33 24.34 4.96
CA ASP A 280 -9.34 24.82 3.57
C ASP A 280 -10.75 25.30 3.16
N HIS A 281 -11.46 25.94 4.08
CA HIS A 281 -12.86 26.31 3.88
C HIS A 281 -13.03 27.34 2.75
N GLU A 282 -12.11 28.28 2.55
CA GLU A 282 -12.13 29.16 1.36
C GLU A 282 -12.04 28.39 0.03
N VAL A 283 -11.25 27.31 -0.03
CA VAL A 283 -11.11 26.47 -1.23
C VAL A 283 -12.42 25.72 -1.49
N HIS A 284 -13.02 25.15 -0.46
CA HIS A 284 -14.32 24.48 -0.56
C HIS A 284 -15.44 25.45 -0.94
N LEU A 285 -15.46 26.66 -0.37
CA LEU A 285 -16.45 27.69 -0.69
C LEU A 285 -16.30 28.16 -2.14
N SER A 286 -15.07 28.38 -2.59
CA SER A 286 -14.77 28.75 -3.98
C SER A 286 -15.22 27.67 -4.95
N THR A 287 -15.00 26.39 -4.60
CA THR A 287 -15.46 25.25 -5.40
C THR A 287 -16.97 25.16 -5.46
N LEU A 288 -17.66 25.31 -4.32
CA LEU A 288 -19.11 25.35 -4.25
C LEU A 288 -19.67 26.47 -5.13
N ASN A 289 -19.16 27.70 -4.99
CA ASN A 289 -19.58 28.85 -5.77
C ASN A 289 -19.31 28.69 -7.27
N LEU A 290 -18.15 28.11 -7.64
CA LEU A 290 -17.81 27.85 -9.03
C LEU A 290 -18.79 26.85 -9.67
N LEU A 291 -19.08 25.75 -8.98
CA LEU A 291 -20.03 24.73 -9.46
C LEU A 291 -21.44 25.32 -9.61
N LEU A 292 -21.90 26.11 -8.64
CA LEU A 292 -23.20 26.78 -8.71
C LEU A 292 -23.26 27.79 -9.87
N ARG A 293 -22.19 28.56 -10.12
CA ARG A 293 -22.11 29.47 -11.28
C ARG A 293 -22.06 28.73 -12.61
N ALA A 294 -21.46 27.54 -12.65
CA ALA A 294 -21.47 26.67 -13.81
C ALA A 294 -22.85 26.01 -14.07
N GLY A 295 -23.84 26.24 -13.19
CA GLY A 295 -25.20 25.72 -13.34
C GLY A 295 -25.41 24.32 -12.74
N CYS A 296 -24.47 23.83 -11.92
CA CYS A 296 -24.58 22.53 -11.25
C CYS A 296 -25.37 22.64 -9.94
N GLU A 297 -26.13 21.61 -9.61
CA GLU A 297 -26.63 21.37 -8.24
C GLU A 297 -25.50 20.74 -7.41
N VAL A 298 -25.31 21.20 -6.18
CA VAL A 298 -24.21 20.74 -5.32
C VAL A 298 -24.74 20.28 -3.97
N GLU A 299 -24.55 19.01 -3.66
CA GLU A 299 -24.89 18.43 -2.35
C GLU A 299 -23.66 18.35 -1.44
N VAL A 300 -23.75 18.90 -0.24
CA VAL A 300 -22.74 18.73 0.81
C VAL A 300 -23.31 17.82 1.89
N LYS A 301 -22.84 16.57 1.93
CA LYS A 301 -23.25 15.61 2.96
C LYS A 301 -22.49 15.88 4.27
N PRO A 302 -23.16 16.18 5.40
CA PRO A 302 -22.47 16.43 6.68
C PRO A 302 -21.86 15.16 7.29
N ASN A 303 -22.41 13.98 6.95
CA ASN A 303 -22.05 12.70 7.56
C ASN A 303 -20.88 11.98 6.87
N GLN A 304 -20.32 12.57 5.80
CA GLN A 304 -19.10 12.04 5.17
C GLN A 304 -17.95 11.97 6.19
N SER A 305 -17.22 10.87 6.17
CA SER A 305 -16.09 10.59 7.07
C SER A 305 -14.75 10.92 6.39
N CYS A 306 -13.64 10.67 7.10
CA CYS A 306 -12.30 10.76 6.51
C CYS A 306 -12.19 9.84 5.27
N CYS A 307 -11.43 10.25 4.26
CA CYS A 307 -11.20 9.42 3.07
C CYS A 307 -10.38 8.16 3.36
N CYS A 308 -9.71 8.10 4.50
CA CYS A 308 -8.81 7.06 4.99
C CYS A 308 -7.41 6.95 4.37
N ALA A 309 -7.00 7.89 3.53
CA ALA A 309 -5.68 7.87 2.89
C ALA A 309 -4.54 7.80 3.91
N LEU A 310 -4.54 8.67 4.94
CA LEU A 310 -3.48 8.68 5.97
C LEU A 310 -3.42 7.38 6.77
N GLN A 311 -4.57 6.79 7.08
CA GLN A 311 -4.66 5.50 7.76
C GLN A 311 -4.02 4.41 6.91
N VAL A 312 -4.39 4.32 5.64
CA VAL A 312 -3.90 3.28 4.71
C VAL A 312 -2.43 3.48 4.38
N HIS A 313 -1.97 4.71 4.14
CA HIS A 313 -0.55 5.03 3.96
C HIS A 313 0.27 4.70 5.21
N GLY A 314 -0.32 4.73 6.41
CA GLY A 314 0.32 4.28 7.65
C GLY A 314 0.11 2.81 8.01
N GLY A 315 -0.44 2.01 7.09
CA GLY A 315 -0.68 0.57 7.29
C GLY A 315 -1.95 0.22 8.09
N ASP A 316 -2.73 1.19 8.57
CA ASP A 316 -4.01 0.95 9.28
C ASP A 316 -5.16 0.66 8.31
N ARG A 317 -5.05 -0.46 7.61
CA ARG A 317 -6.02 -0.88 6.59
C ARG A 317 -7.37 -1.24 7.18
N GLU A 318 -7.41 -1.75 8.40
CA GLU A 318 -8.63 -2.07 9.14
C GLU A 318 -9.48 -0.81 9.37
N THR A 319 -8.91 0.24 9.96
CA THR A 319 -9.60 1.53 10.11
C THR A 319 -9.96 2.09 8.75
N GLY A 320 -9.08 1.91 7.76
CA GLY A 320 -9.32 2.29 6.37
C GLY A 320 -10.61 1.69 5.80
N ARG A 321 -10.83 0.39 5.99
CA ARG A 321 -12.04 -0.33 5.55
C ARG A 321 -13.29 0.24 6.20
N THR A 322 -13.28 0.45 7.51
CA THR A 322 -14.43 1.00 8.25
C THR A 322 -14.83 2.38 7.75
N LEU A 323 -13.86 3.27 7.52
CA LEU A 323 -14.12 4.61 7.00
C LEU A 323 -14.59 4.60 5.55
N ALA A 324 -14.01 3.72 4.72
CA ALA A 324 -14.44 3.55 3.35
C ALA A 324 -15.91 3.10 3.28
N LEU A 325 -16.31 2.12 4.09
CA LEU A 325 -17.71 1.66 4.17
C LEU A 325 -18.67 2.80 4.55
N LYS A 326 -18.31 3.61 5.55
CA LYS A 326 -19.13 4.76 5.96
C LYS A 326 -19.30 5.77 4.83
N ASN A 327 -18.24 6.07 4.07
CA ASN A 327 -18.35 6.95 2.91
C ASN A 327 -19.19 6.32 1.80
N VAL A 328 -19.00 5.02 1.52
CA VAL A 328 -19.81 4.29 0.53
C VAL A 328 -21.29 4.38 0.89
N GLU A 329 -21.65 4.20 2.15
CA GLU A 329 -23.03 4.36 2.64
C GLU A 329 -23.56 5.78 2.42
N VAL A 330 -22.85 6.80 2.93
CA VAL A 330 -23.25 8.21 2.80
C VAL A 330 -23.49 8.64 1.35
N PHE A 331 -22.70 8.12 0.41
CA PHE A 331 -22.82 8.46 -1.01
C PHE A 331 -23.70 7.50 -1.80
N SER A 332 -24.05 6.31 -1.27
CA SER A 332 -24.97 5.39 -1.94
C SER A 332 -26.36 6.02 -2.12
N ASP A 333 -26.79 6.82 -1.15
CA ASP A 333 -28.11 7.49 -1.15
C ASP A 333 -28.12 8.81 -1.94
N SER A 334 -26.97 9.25 -2.44
CA SER A 334 -26.84 10.52 -3.15
C SER A 334 -27.25 10.38 -4.62
N LYS A 335 -28.14 11.27 -5.08
CA LYS A 335 -28.55 11.40 -6.49
C LYS A 335 -27.49 12.10 -7.36
N ALA A 336 -26.36 12.51 -6.79
CA ALA A 336 -25.32 13.21 -7.54
C ALA A 336 -24.68 12.31 -8.61
N GLN A 337 -24.48 12.81 -9.81
CA GLN A 337 -23.78 12.11 -10.89
C GLN A 337 -22.27 12.10 -10.66
N LYS A 338 -21.73 13.13 -9.99
CA LYS A 338 -20.29 13.29 -9.74
C LYS A 338 -19.96 13.58 -8.28
N ILE A 339 -18.82 13.07 -7.82
CA ILE A 339 -18.24 13.40 -6.51
C ILE A 339 -17.02 14.29 -6.76
N ILE A 340 -17.07 15.52 -6.28
CA ILE A 340 -16.01 16.52 -6.43
C ILE A 340 -15.21 16.59 -5.14
N THR A 341 -13.89 16.65 -5.21
CA THR A 341 -13.03 16.86 -4.04
C THR A 341 -11.84 17.73 -4.43
N ASN A 342 -11.38 18.55 -3.48
CA ASN A 342 -10.25 19.46 -3.68
C ASN A 342 -8.92 18.85 -3.25
N ALA A 343 -8.94 17.63 -2.69
CA ALA A 343 -7.75 16.96 -2.17
C ALA A 343 -7.37 15.78 -3.06
N GLY A 344 -6.19 15.86 -3.68
CA GLY A 344 -5.64 14.81 -4.55
C GLY A 344 -5.56 13.44 -3.86
N GLY A 345 -5.07 13.41 -2.62
CA GLY A 345 -5.03 12.18 -1.81
C GLY A 345 -6.41 11.60 -1.50
N CYS A 346 -7.42 12.46 -1.26
CA CYS A 346 -8.80 11.97 -1.10
C CYS A 346 -9.35 11.39 -2.41
N SER A 347 -9.09 12.05 -3.54
CA SER A 347 -9.51 11.58 -4.87
C SER A 347 -8.90 10.22 -5.22
N ALA A 348 -7.59 10.06 -5.04
CA ALA A 348 -6.89 8.81 -5.27
C ALA A 348 -7.46 7.70 -4.38
N GLN A 349 -7.56 7.95 -3.07
CA GLN A 349 -8.05 6.97 -2.12
C GLN A 349 -9.50 6.55 -2.40
N LEU A 350 -10.40 7.49 -2.69
CA LEU A 350 -11.80 7.18 -3.02
C LEU A 350 -11.92 6.29 -4.28
N LYS A 351 -11.04 6.47 -5.28
CA LYS A 351 -10.98 5.60 -6.47
C LYS A 351 -10.47 4.20 -6.15
N GLU A 352 -9.75 4.05 -5.04
CA GLU A 352 -9.02 2.86 -4.64
C GLU A 352 -9.63 2.09 -3.48
N TYR A 353 -10.79 2.51 -2.99
CA TYR A 353 -11.55 1.75 -1.98
C TYR A 353 -11.72 0.27 -2.31
N HIS A 354 -11.79 -0.09 -3.59
CA HIS A 354 -11.92 -1.48 -4.02
C HIS A 354 -10.70 -2.35 -3.63
N LEU A 355 -9.53 -1.74 -3.45
CA LEU A 355 -8.30 -2.39 -2.99
C LEU A 355 -8.30 -2.68 -1.49
N LEU A 356 -9.26 -2.13 -0.75
CA LEU A 356 -9.44 -2.41 0.67
C LEU A 356 -10.28 -3.65 0.93
N PHE A 357 -11.01 -4.15 -0.08
CA PHE A 357 -11.95 -5.27 0.06
C PHE A 357 -11.51 -6.48 -0.76
N THR A 358 -11.85 -7.67 -0.28
CA THR A 358 -11.54 -8.93 -0.97
C THR A 358 -12.57 -9.23 -2.07
N SER A 359 -12.26 -10.20 -2.94
CA SER A 359 -13.18 -10.71 -3.96
C SER A 359 -14.42 -11.39 -3.37
N ALA A 360 -14.30 -11.97 -2.17
CA ALA A 360 -15.41 -12.57 -1.43
C ALA A 360 -16.50 -11.55 -1.05
N GLU A 361 -16.15 -10.27 -0.95
CA GLU A 361 -17.05 -9.17 -0.56
C GLU A 361 -17.74 -8.53 -1.77
N SER A 362 -18.36 -9.37 -2.62
CA SER A 362 -18.86 -8.98 -3.95
C SER A 362 -19.85 -7.81 -3.94
N GLU A 363 -20.77 -7.75 -2.97
CA GLU A 363 -21.72 -6.65 -2.82
C GLU A 363 -21.02 -5.33 -2.51
N THR A 364 -20.13 -5.33 -1.52
CA THR A 364 -19.32 -4.17 -1.15
C THR A 364 -18.45 -3.70 -2.32
N GLN A 365 -17.81 -4.63 -3.02
CA GLN A 365 -17.04 -4.36 -4.24
C GLN A 365 -17.90 -3.66 -5.30
N ASN A 366 -19.13 -4.11 -5.52
CA ASN A 366 -20.04 -3.48 -6.46
C ASN A 366 -20.43 -2.05 -6.04
N ARG A 367 -20.72 -1.83 -4.75
CA ARG A 367 -21.04 -0.48 -4.22
C ARG A 367 -19.85 0.47 -4.38
N VAL A 368 -18.64 0.01 -4.06
CA VAL A 368 -17.41 0.77 -4.22
C VAL A 368 -17.13 1.09 -5.69
N ARG A 369 -17.29 0.12 -6.60
CA ARG A 369 -17.12 0.34 -8.05
C ARG A 369 -18.12 1.36 -8.61
N ARG A 370 -19.36 1.38 -8.10
CA ARG A 370 -20.35 2.42 -8.46
C ARG A 370 -19.88 3.81 -8.00
N LEU A 371 -19.36 3.92 -6.77
CA LEU A 371 -18.79 5.17 -6.26
C LEU A 371 -17.63 5.65 -7.13
N LYS A 372 -16.70 4.75 -7.50
CA LYS A 372 -15.55 5.03 -8.36
C LYS A 372 -15.93 5.70 -9.68
N ARG A 373 -17.02 5.27 -10.33
CA ARG A 373 -17.50 5.83 -11.61
C ARG A 373 -17.99 7.27 -11.50
N ARG A 374 -18.36 7.72 -10.31
CA ARG A 374 -18.82 9.10 -10.04
C ARG A 374 -17.66 10.05 -9.78
N LEU A 375 -16.47 9.53 -9.48
CA LEU A 375 -15.28 10.36 -9.35
C LEU A 375 -14.78 10.78 -10.73
N PRO A 376 -14.58 12.08 -10.98
CA PRO A 376 -14.00 12.53 -12.24
C PRO A 376 -12.62 11.91 -12.46
N ILE A 377 -12.31 11.62 -13.72
CA ILE A 377 -10.96 11.29 -14.15
C ILE A 377 -10.16 12.59 -14.16
N PHE A 378 -9.85 13.12 -12.98
CA PHE A 378 -8.68 13.98 -12.86
C PHE A 378 -7.48 13.07 -13.07
N TRP A 379 -6.80 13.29 -14.19
CA TRP A 379 -5.38 13.04 -14.28
C TRP A 379 -4.76 13.92 -13.18
N SER A 380 -4.48 13.32 -12.03
CA SER A 380 -3.65 13.98 -11.02
C SER A 380 -2.24 14.04 -11.60
N PHE A 381 -1.81 15.28 -11.86
CA PHE A 381 -0.46 15.81 -12.14
C PHE A 381 0.65 14.84 -12.57
#